data_AF-A0A411G708-F1
#
_entry.id   AF-A0A411G708-F1
#
_cell.length_a   1.000
_cell.length_b   1.000
_cell.length_c   1.000
_cell.angle_alpha   90.00
_cell.angle_beta   90.00
_cell.angle_gamma   90.00
#
_symmetry.space_group_name_H-M   'P 1'
#
loop_
_entity.id
_entity.type
_entity.pdbx_description
1 polymer ?
#
loop_
_entity_poly.entity_id
_entity_poly.type
_entity_poly.pdbx_seq_one_letter_code
_entity_poly.pdbx_strand_id
1 'polypeptide(L)'
;ENIMFHYGKLRLNHFMQYKSSLITIKSNINQVFNLSKNFSTTGAQKMRFVQFTNKKGGPQHLGVQLKAGGDIIAISSIDSRIPNTLKKFLEGGETISNKAKRIIVESRSVIPEAEVNLLAPINRMDKLACVGLNYSGHCSEQGLEPPTSPVIFNKFPSNIIGPTDDILLPSNSDKVDWEAELAIVIGKSGKALSKEDAENCIFGYTVAQDLSARDWQKGKRNGGQFLLGKAMDTFCPLGPAVVTKESIGDINNLSVQTWVNGKLKQDGNTSELIFKPRDIVAFISQFMTLLPGDVILTGTPAGVGFTRNPPEFLKKGDILETEIHSLGRLKNNVK
;
A
#
# COMPACT_ATOMS: atom_id res chain seq x y z
N GLU A 1 46.66 -20.37 57.31
CA GLU A 1 46.37 -21.19 56.10
C GLU A 1 44.93 -21.06 55.55
N ASN A 2 44.06 -20.18 56.05
CA ASN A 2 42.66 -20.08 55.57
C ASN A 2 42.31 -18.79 54.77
N ILE A 3 43.29 -18.09 54.19
CA ILE A 3 43.04 -16.87 53.39
C ILE A 3 43.46 -17.02 51.92
N MET A 4 44.36 -17.96 51.60
CA MET A 4 44.83 -18.20 50.22
C MET A 4 43.90 -19.07 49.37
N PHE A 5 42.93 -19.78 49.98
CA PHE A 5 41.98 -20.63 49.25
C PHE A 5 40.75 -19.89 48.70
N HIS A 6 40.45 -18.69 49.23
CA HIS A 6 39.25 -17.93 48.82
C HIS A 6 39.49 -17.06 47.56
N TYR A 7 40.73 -16.59 47.35
CA TYR A 7 41.08 -15.77 46.17
C TYR A 7 41.27 -16.58 44.87
N GLY A 8 41.56 -17.89 44.96
CA GLY A 8 41.70 -18.76 43.79
C GLY A 8 40.37 -19.12 43.10
N LYS A 9 39.29 -19.28 43.88
CA LYS A 9 37.96 -19.62 43.34
C LYS A 9 37.25 -18.43 42.66
N LEU A 10 37.48 -17.21 43.13
CA LEU A 10 36.92 -15.99 42.52
C LEU A 10 37.54 -15.66 41.15
N ARG A 11 38.83 -15.95 40.93
CA ARG A 11 39.48 -15.74 39.62
C ARG A 11 39.06 -16.76 38.55
N LEU A 12 38.79 -18.02 38.92
CA LEU A 12 38.36 -19.03 37.94
C LEU A 12 36.93 -18.79 37.42
N ASN A 13 36.00 -18.35 38.28
CA ASN A 13 34.62 -18.08 37.87
C ASN A 13 34.51 -16.87 36.93
N HIS A 14 35.31 -15.82 37.16
CA HIS A 14 35.34 -14.65 36.26
C HIS A 14 35.96 -14.98 34.89
N PHE A 15 36.97 -15.87 34.85
CA PHE A 15 37.60 -16.28 33.59
C PHE A 15 36.72 -17.23 32.76
N MET A 16 35.93 -18.09 33.41
CA MET A 16 34.96 -18.97 32.74
C MET A 16 33.79 -18.16 32.14
N GLN A 17 33.31 -17.13 32.85
CA GLN A 17 32.21 -16.28 32.38
C GLN A 17 32.62 -15.36 31.20
N TYR A 18 33.90 -14.96 31.15
CA TYR A 18 34.48 -14.25 30.00
C TYR A 18 34.71 -15.17 28.79
N LYS A 19 35.10 -16.43 29.00
CA LYS A 19 35.21 -17.39 27.90
C LYS A 19 33.85 -17.78 27.32
N SER A 20 32.82 -17.97 28.15
CA SER A 20 31.47 -18.27 27.66
C SER A 20 30.87 -17.10 26.87
N SER A 21 31.06 -15.85 27.33
CA SER A 21 30.58 -14.67 26.60
C SER A 21 31.34 -14.45 25.28
N LEU A 22 32.66 -14.70 25.23
CA LEU A 22 33.44 -14.65 23.98
C LEU A 22 33.04 -15.76 22.98
N ILE A 23 32.66 -16.95 23.46
CA ILE A 23 32.17 -18.05 22.62
C ILE A 23 30.77 -17.73 22.07
N THR A 24 29.88 -17.14 22.86
CA THR A 24 28.55 -16.67 22.41
C THR A 24 28.66 -15.50 21.43
N ILE A 25 29.60 -14.58 21.62
CA ILE A 25 29.86 -13.49 20.66
C ILE A 25 30.43 -14.06 19.35
N LYS A 26 31.36 -15.03 19.39
CA LYS A 26 31.86 -15.69 18.19
C LYS A 26 30.81 -16.54 17.48
N SER A 27 29.90 -17.21 18.20
CA SER A 27 28.80 -17.96 17.59
C SER A 27 27.80 -17.02 16.92
N ASN A 28 27.48 -15.88 17.54
CA ASN A 28 26.61 -14.86 16.94
C ASN A 28 27.26 -14.18 15.73
N ILE A 29 28.57 -13.89 15.78
CA ILE A 29 29.31 -13.36 14.63
C ILE A 29 29.33 -14.38 13.48
N ASN A 30 29.55 -15.67 13.76
CA ASN A 30 29.50 -16.71 12.72
C ASN A 30 28.07 -16.97 12.19
N GLN A 31 27.03 -16.77 13.00
CA GLN A 31 25.63 -16.81 12.52
C GLN A 31 25.33 -15.62 11.59
N VAL A 32 25.80 -14.41 11.93
CA VAL A 32 25.69 -13.21 11.10
C VAL A 32 26.52 -13.34 9.81
N PHE A 33 27.71 -13.94 9.86
CA PHE A 33 28.55 -14.20 8.68
C PHE A 33 28.07 -15.38 7.82
N ASN A 34 27.34 -16.35 8.38
CA ASN A 34 26.71 -17.40 7.57
C ASN A 34 25.40 -16.93 6.90
N LEU A 35 24.75 -15.90 7.44
CA LEU A 35 23.65 -15.21 6.74
C LEU A 35 24.14 -14.40 5.53
N SER A 36 25.42 -14.00 5.48
CA SER A 36 25.96 -13.21 4.35
C SER A 36 26.43 -14.03 3.15
N LYS A 37 26.44 -15.37 3.21
CA LYS A 37 26.98 -16.23 2.14
C LYS A 37 25.96 -16.89 1.21
N ASN A 38 24.66 -16.70 1.44
CA ASN A 38 23.60 -17.26 0.57
C ASN A 38 22.68 -16.20 -0.04
N PHE A 39 23.17 -14.98 -0.26
CA PHE A 39 22.43 -14.00 -1.06
C PHE A 39 22.78 -14.18 -2.54
N SER A 40 22.01 -15.05 -3.20
CA SER A 40 21.86 -14.99 -4.65
C SER A 40 21.43 -13.56 -5.03
N THR A 41 22.21 -12.90 -5.88
CA THR A 41 21.95 -11.55 -6.39
C THR A 41 20.86 -11.50 -7.47
N THR A 42 20.02 -12.55 -7.58
CA THR A 42 18.98 -12.66 -8.62
C THR A 42 17.56 -12.85 -8.12
N GLY A 43 17.32 -12.85 -6.80
CA GLY A 43 15.97 -12.78 -6.25
C GLY A 43 15.56 -11.33 -5.98
N ALA A 44 14.54 -10.81 -6.67
CA ALA A 44 13.96 -9.51 -6.33
C ALA A 44 13.50 -9.55 -4.86
N GLN A 45 14.15 -8.78 -3.99
CA GLN A 45 13.72 -8.69 -2.60
C GLN A 45 12.31 -8.10 -2.57
N LYS A 46 11.41 -8.72 -1.80
CA LYS A 46 10.05 -8.21 -1.63
C LYS A 46 10.11 -6.86 -0.93
N MET A 47 9.80 -5.78 -1.65
CA MET A 47 9.88 -4.41 -1.13
C MET A 47 8.48 -3.80 -1.01
N ARG A 48 8.20 -3.27 0.18
CA ARG A 48 6.94 -2.62 0.51
C ARG A 48 7.26 -1.21 1.02
N PHE A 49 7.03 -0.21 0.19
CA PHE A 49 7.31 1.18 0.53
C PHE A 49 6.21 1.75 1.41
N VAL A 50 6.61 2.33 2.54
CA VAL A 50 5.72 2.95 3.51
C VAL A 50 6.16 4.39 3.76
N GLN A 51 5.19 5.26 4.03
CA GLN A 51 5.44 6.59 4.57
C GLN A 51 4.94 6.62 6.01
N PHE A 52 5.70 7.24 6.92
CA PHE A 52 5.35 7.22 8.34
C PHE A 52 5.86 8.46 9.07
N THR A 53 5.27 8.74 10.23
CA THR A 53 5.85 9.62 11.26
C THR A 53 6.13 8.81 12.52
N ASN A 54 7.14 9.19 13.29
CA ASN A 54 7.35 8.56 14.60
C ASN A 54 6.24 9.00 15.57
N LYS A 55 5.75 8.10 16.41
CA LYS A 55 4.76 8.43 17.46
C LYS A 55 5.28 9.45 18.47
N LYS A 56 6.60 9.55 18.64
CA LYS A 56 7.29 10.55 19.46
C LYS A 56 7.41 11.92 18.76
N GLY A 57 6.89 12.06 17.55
CA GLY A 57 6.97 13.26 16.73
C GLY A 57 8.16 13.29 15.76
N GLY A 58 8.29 14.37 15.00
CA GLY A 58 9.30 14.53 13.95
C GLY A 58 8.70 14.57 12.54
N PRO A 59 9.55 14.70 11.51
CA PRO A 59 9.09 14.78 10.13
C PRO A 59 8.55 13.43 9.63
N GLN A 60 7.82 13.48 8.52
CA GLN A 60 7.52 12.29 7.74
C GLN A 60 8.81 11.69 7.17
N HIS A 61 8.86 10.36 7.10
CA HIS A 61 9.91 9.59 6.45
C HIS A 61 9.35 8.60 5.43
N LEU A 62 10.17 8.28 4.43
CA LEU A 62 10.03 7.13 3.54
C LEU A 62 10.83 5.95 4.12
N GLY A 63 10.20 4.78 4.16
CA GLY A 63 10.80 3.52 4.60
C GLY A 63 10.39 2.32 3.76
N VAL A 64 11.00 1.17 4.04
CA VAL A 64 10.71 -0.10 3.38
C VAL A 64 10.50 -1.20 4.41
N GLN A 65 9.44 -1.97 4.25
CA GLN A 65 9.24 -3.25 4.94
C GLN A 65 9.57 -4.42 4.01
N LEU A 66 10.23 -5.45 4.54
CA LEU A 66 10.56 -6.68 3.80
C LEU A 66 9.42 -7.72 3.85
N LYS A 67 8.48 -7.55 4.78
CA LYS A 67 7.26 -8.36 4.93
C LYS A 67 6.13 -7.46 5.44
N ALA A 68 4.89 -7.83 5.19
CA ALA A 68 3.74 -7.12 5.77
C ALA A 68 3.80 -7.19 7.31
N GLY A 69 3.50 -6.09 7.99
CA GLY A 69 3.53 -6.04 9.46
C GLY A 69 4.94 -6.09 10.07
N GLY A 70 5.99 -5.91 9.26
CA GLY A 70 7.39 -6.01 9.69
C GLY A 70 8.00 -4.67 10.05
N ASP A 71 9.14 -4.69 10.74
CA ASP A 71 9.89 -3.48 11.05
C ASP A 71 10.30 -2.72 9.78
N ILE A 72 10.47 -1.42 9.92
CA ILE A 72 10.66 -0.48 8.82
C ILE A 72 12.13 -0.08 8.75
N ILE A 73 12.75 -0.31 7.59
CA ILE A 73 14.06 0.26 7.26
C ILE A 73 13.83 1.71 6.82
N ALA A 74 14.20 2.67 7.67
CA ALA A 74 13.94 4.09 7.46
C ALA A 74 14.93 4.72 6.46
N ILE A 75 14.77 4.41 5.16
CA ILE A 75 15.74 4.75 4.11
C ILE A 75 16.04 6.26 3.99
N SER A 76 15.02 7.10 4.16
CA SER A 76 15.18 8.57 4.07
C SER A 76 15.85 9.19 5.30
N SER A 77 15.86 8.49 6.44
CA SER A 77 16.52 8.95 7.67
C SER A 77 18.03 8.74 7.64
N ILE A 78 18.52 7.88 6.74
CA ILE A 78 19.94 7.49 6.67
C ILE A 78 20.72 8.34 5.66
N ASP A 79 20.08 8.73 4.55
CA ASP A 79 20.71 9.54 3.51
C ASP A 79 19.77 10.68 3.13
N SER A 80 20.16 11.92 3.45
CA SER A 80 19.36 13.13 3.18
C SER A 80 19.08 13.38 1.69
N ARG A 81 19.77 12.67 0.79
CA ARG A 81 19.51 12.70 -0.65
C ARG A 81 18.33 11.82 -1.05
N ILE A 82 17.88 10.92 -0.17
CA ILE A 82 16.66 10.13 -0.36
C ILE A 82 15.47 10.95 0.16
N PRO A 83 14.50 11.29 -0.69
CA PRO A 83 13.35 12.09 -0.27
C PRO A 83 12.48 11.37 0.77
N ASN A 84 11.79 12.16 1.59
CA ASN A 84 10.84 11.68 2.61
C ASN A 84 9.50 11.19 2.04
N THR A 85 9.28 11.28 0.72
CA THR A 85 8.03 10.86 0.06
C THR A 85 8.32 9.90 -1.09
N LEU A 86 7.42 8.95 -1.30
CA LEU A 86 7.54 7.98 -2.40
C LEU A 86 7.47 8.68 -3.75
N LYS A 87 6.59 9.68 -3.94
CA LYS A 87 6.51 10.46 -5.18
C LYS A 87 7.86 11.08 -5.55
N LYS A 88 8.50 11.79 -4.62
CA LYS A 88 9.82 12.41 -4.87
C LYS A 88 10.92 11.37 -5.06
N PHE A 89 10.83 10.24 -4.36
CA PHE A 89 11.73 9.12 -4.58
C PHE A 89 11.63 8.58 -6.03
N LEU A 90 10.42 8.40 -6.55
CA LEU A 90 10.18 7.95 -7.92
C LEU A 90 10.67 8.96 -8.98
N GLU A 91 10.47 10.26 -8.74
CA GLU A 91 11.01 11.34 -9.59
C GLU A 91 12.55 11.34 -9.66
N GLY A 92 13.23 10.84 -8.61
CA GLY A 92 14.68 10.77 -8.55
C GLY A 92 15.32 9.65 -9.38
N GLY A 93 14.51 8.76 -9.96
CA GLY A 93 14.96 7.72 -10.89
C GLY A 93 15.96 6.73 -10.31
N GLU A 94 16.83 6.21 -11.18
CA GLU A 94 17.70 5.07 -10.88
C GLU A 94 18.78 5.39 -9.85
N THR A 95 19.31 6.62 -9.84
CA THR A 95 20.35 7.03 -8.89
C THR A 95 19.86 6.96 -7.45
N ILE A 96 18.65 7.45 -7.15
CA ILE A 96 18.07 7.38 -5.81
C ILE A 96 17.69 5.92 -5.48
N SER A 97 17.12 5.20 -6.44
CA SER A 97 16.75 3.79 -6.29
C SER A 97 17.95 2.90 -5.89
N ASN A 98 19.11 3.09 -6.54
CA ASN A 98 20.31 2.31 -6.25
C ASN A 98 20.90 2.62 -4.86
N LYS A 99 20.76 3.86 -4.36
CA LYS A 99 21.14 4.19 -2.97
C LYS A 99 20.24 3.51 -1.96
N ALA A 100 18.92 3.57 -2.17
CA ALA A 100 17.96 2.90 -1.28
C ALA A 100 18.21 1.39 -1.21
N LYS A 101 18.45 0.72 -2.34
CA LYS A 101 18.79 -0.71 -2.37
C LYS A 101 20.00 -1.05 -1.50
N ARG A 102 21.06 -0.24 -1.54
CA ARG A 102 22.25 -0.44 -0.69
C ARG A 102 21.92 -0.33 0.80
N ILE A 103 21.17 0.70 1.18
CA ILE A 103 20.73 0.91 2.57
C ILE A 103 19.87 -0.26 3.07
N ILE A 104 18.96 -0.77 2.22
CA ILE A 104 18.09 -1.89 2.55
C ILE A 104 18.91 -3.16 2.80
N VAL A 105 19.88 -3.46 1.93
CA VAL A 105 20.78 -4.62 2.10
C VAL A 105 21.58 -4.52 3.39
N GLU A 106 22.03 -3.33 3.75
CA GLU A 106 22.78 -3.10 5.00
C GLU A 106 21.89 -3.14 6.26
N SER A 107 20.55 -3.13 6.11
CA SER A 107 19.57 -3.15 7.21
C SER A 107 19.85 -2.11 8.31
N ARG A 108 20.26 -0.90 7.89
CA ARG A 108 20.51 0.22 8.82
C ARG A 108 19.18 0.87 9.25
N SER A 109 19.16 1.46 10.44
CA SER A 109 18.03 2.23 10.99
C SER A 109 16.67 1.52 10.91
N VAL A 110 16.59 0.32 11.48
CA VAL A 110 15.35 -0.43 11.61
C VAL A 110 14.52 0.15 12.75
N ILE A 111 13.27 0.52 12.45
CA ILE A 111 12.32 1.08 13.42
C ILE A 111 11.16 0.08 13.57
N PRO A 112 10.76 -0.29 14.80
CA PRO A 112 9.58 -1.13 15.00
C PRO A 112 8.32 -0.47 14.45
N GLU A 113 7.49 -1.20 13.70
CA GLU A 113 6.23 -0.65 13.15
C GLU A 113 5.32 -0.10 14.25
N ALA A 114 5.32 -0.74 15.42
CA ALA A 114 4.55 -0.30 16.57
C ALA A 114 4.90 1.11 17.09
N GLU A 115 6.08 1.65 16.74
CA GLU A 115 6.54 2.99 17.14
C GLU A 115 6.18 4.10 16.15
N VAL A 116 5.50 3.77 15.04
CA VAL A 116 5.19 4.75 13.99
C VAL A 116 3.69 4.88 13.74
N ASN A 117 3.29 6.01 13.18
CA ASN A 117 1.99 6.18 12.54
C ASN A 117 2.19 6.03 11.04
N LEU A 118 1.59 5.00 10.44
CA LEU A 118 1.61 4.84 8.99
C LEU A 118 0.72 5.90 8.34
N LEU A 119 1.24 6.49 7.27
CA LEU A 119 0.51 7.42 6.41
C LEU A 119 0.11 6.70 5.12
N ALA A 120 -0.69 7.34 4.28
CA ALA A 120 -0.86 6.88 2.90
C ALA A 120 0.55 6.73 2.26
N PRO A 121 0.87 5.59 1.63
CA PRO A 121 2.24 5.30 1.19
C PRO A 121 2.63 6.12 -0.05
N ILE A 122 1.65 6.76 -0.69
CA ILE A 122 1.85 7.77 -1.71
C ILE A 122 0.73 8.81 -1.63
N ASN A 123 1.07 10.08 -1.85
CA ASN A 123 0.14 11.20 -1.85
C ASN A 123 0.67 12.34 -2.73
N ARG A 124 -0.15 13.39 -2.90
CA ARG A 124 0.21 14.62 -3.64
C ARG A 124 0.67 14.35 -5.08
N MET A 125 0.07 13.36 -5.72
CA MET A 125 0.26 13.06 -7.15
C MET A 125 -0.40 14.11 -8.04
N ASP A 126 -0.09 14.05 -9.34
CA ASP A 126 -0.75 14.90 -10.34
C ASP A 126 -2.12 14.33 -10.69
N LYS A 127 -2.19 13.01 -10.96
CA LYS A 127 -3.43 12.33 -11.35
C LYS A 127 -3.78 11.21 -10.38
N LEU A 128 -5.04 11.24 -9.92
CA LEU A 128 -5.72 10.14 -9.25
C LEU A 128 -6.90 9.71 -10.14
N ALA A 129 -6.61 8.81 -11.08
CA ALA A 129 -7.58 8.28 -12.03
C ALA A 129 -8.27 7.04 -11.46
N CYS A 130 -9.47 6.74 -11.96
CA CYS A 130 -10.29 5.64 -11.50
C CYS A 130 -10.99 4.98 -12.69
N VAL A 131 -11.28 3.68 -12.59
CA VAL A 131 -11.97 2.91 -13.63
C VAL A 131 -13.29 2.37 -13.09
N GLY A 132 -14.40 2.76 -13.71
CA GLY A 132 -15.72 2.24 -13.39
C GLY A 132 -16.02 0.93 -14.10
N LEU A 133 -16.91 0.12 -13.50
CA LEU A 133 -17.47 -1.09 -14.12
C LEU A 133 -16.42 -2.07 -14.67
N ASN A 134 -15.34 -2.30 -13.89
CA ASN A 134 -14.21 -3.08 -14.35
C ASN A 134 -14.11 -4.49 -13.75
N TYR A 135 -15.10 -4.97 -13.00
CA TYR A 135 -15.21 -6.35 -12.55
C TYR A 135 -16.45 -6.98 -13.14
N SER A 136 -16.31 -8.18 -13.71
CA SER A 136 -17.45 -8.92 -14.28
C SER A 136 -18.54 -9.19 -13.23
N GLY A 137 -18.16 -9.53 -11.99
CA GLY A 137 -19.12 -9.71 -10.89
C GLY A 137 -19.91 -8.43 -10.58
N HIS A 138 -19.25 -7.27 -10.56
CA HIS A 138 -19.89 -5.98 -10.28
C HIS A 138 -20.88 -5.55 -11.39
N CYS A 139 -20.55 -5.85 -12.65
CA CYS A 139 -21.50 -5.66 -13.75
C CYS A 139 -22.71 -6.59 -13.60
N SER A 140 -22.46 -7.87 -13.29
CA SER A 140 -23.50 -8.89 -13.15
C SER A 140 -24.51 -8.58 -12.03
N GLU A 141 -24.05 -8.14 -10.85
CA GLU A 141 -24.95 -7.79 -9.73
C GLU A 141 -25.86 -6.59 -10.03
N GLN A 142 -25.49 -5.76 -11.02
CA GLN A 142 -26.30 -4.63 -11.48
C GLN A 142 -27.17 -4.98 -12.70
N GLY A 143 -27.02 -6.17 -13.28
CA GLY A 143 -27.66 -6.52 -14.56
C GLY A 143 -27.14 -5.69 -15.74
N LEU A 144 -25.87 -5.29 -15.70
CA LEU A 144 -25.21 -4.52 -16.76
C LEU A 144 -24.27 -5.41 -17.58
N GLU A 145 -24.20 -5.15 -18.88
CA GLU A 145 -23.16 -5.72 -19.73
C GLU A 145 -21.80 -5.06 -19.44
N PRO A 146 -20.70 -5.83 -19.45
CA PRO A 146 -19.35 -5.29 -19.38
C PRO A 146 -19.10 -4.20 -20.44
N PRO A 147 -18.49 -3.06 -20.07
CA PRO A 147 -18.16 -2.03 -21.05
C PRO A 147 -17.10 -2.53 -22.05
N THR A 148 -17.15 -2.02 -23.28
CA THR A 148 -16.18 -2.37 -24.34
C THR A 148 -14.88 -1.55 -24.27
N SER A 149 -14.86 -0.50 -23.45
CA SER A 149 -13.67 0.32 -23.16
C SER A 149 -13.67 0.80 -21.70
N PRO A 150 -12.51 1.09 -21.09
CA PRO A 150 -12.45 1.57 -19.71
C PRO A 150 -13.26 2.85 -19.48
N VAL A 151 -14.14 2.84 -18.47
CA VAL A 151 -14.90 4.03 -18.05
C VAL A 151 -14.04 4.85 -17.09
N ILE A 152 -13.37 5.89 -17.60
CA ILE A 152 -12.42 6.68 -16.83
C ILE A 152 -13.12 7.87 -16.15
N PHE A 153 -12.85 8.02 -14.85
CA PHE A 153 -13.14 9.23 -14.08
C PHE A 153 -11.97 9.51 -13.13
N ASN A 154 -12.11 10.49 -12.24
CA ASN A 154 -11.06 10.83 -11.30
C ASN A 154 -11.62 11.13 -9.90
N LYS A 155 -10.72 11.03 -8.93
CA LYS A 155 -10.81 11.69 -7.62
C LYS A 155 -9.72 12.75 -7.55
N PHE A 156 -9.64 13.49 -6.46
CA PHE A 156 -8.56 14.45 -6.22
C PHE A 156 -7.53 13.88 -5.25
N PRO A 157 -6.23 14.20 -5.41
CA PRO A 157 -5.19 13.85 -4.45
C PRO A 157 -5.49 14.30 -3.02
N SER A 158 -6.28 15.36 -2.83
CA SER A 158 -6.73 15.86 -1.52
C SER A 158 -7.72 14.93 -0.82
N ASN A 159 -8.34 13.97 -1.52
CA ASN A 159 -9.27 13.02 -0.92
C ASN A 159 -8.56 11.84 -0.22
N ILE A 160 -7.24 11.70 -0.40
CA ILE A 160 -6.46 10.58 0.10
C ILE A 160 -6.27 10.69 1.61
N ILE A 161 -6.57 9.58 2.31
CA ILE A 161 -6.23 9.37 3.71
C ILE A 161 -5.44 8.08 3.89
N GLY A 162 -4.74 7.95 5.01
CA GLY A 162 -3.92 6.80 5.34
C GLY A 162 -4.72 5.56 5.75
N PRO A 163 -4.01 4.45 6.02
CA PRO A 163 -4.61 3.14 6.27
C PRO A 163 -5.40 3.05 7.58
N THR A 164 -5.24 4.01 8.49
CA THR A 164 -5.90 4.04 9.80
C THR A 164 -6.60 5.35 10.10
N ASP A 165 -6.62 6.27 9.13
CA ASP A 165 -7.26 7.58 9.30
C ASP A 165 -8.79 7.44 9.27
N ASP A 166 -9.51 8.43 9.77
CA ASP A 166 -10.98 8.39 9.80
C ASP A 166 -11.59 8.77 8.45
N ILE A 167 -12.66 8.07 8.08
CA ILE A 167 -13.56 8.43 6.99
C ILE A 167 -14.63 9.36 7.57
N LEU A 168 -14.83 10.52 6.95
CA LEU A 168 -15.84 11.48 7.36
C LEU A 168 -17.08 11.34 6.46
N LEU A 169 -18.23 11.04 7.07
CA LEU A 169 -19.49 11.06 6.33
C LEU A 169 -19.89 12.51 6.05
N PRO A 170 -20.20 12.85 4.79
CA PRO A 170 -20.58 14.20 4.43
C PRO A 170 -22.02 14.48 4.91
N SER A 171 -22.29 15.71 5.32
CA SER A 171 -23.63 16.10 5.78
C SER A 171 -24.69 16.12 4.67
N ASN A 172 -24.27 16.07 3.40
CA ASN A 172 -25.13 16.18 2.22
C ASN A 172 -25.43 14.82 1.54
N SER A 173 -25.05 13.69 2.14
CA SER A 173 -25.37 12.34 1.66
C SER A 173 -25.57 11.36 2.84
N ASP A 174 -26.59 10.52 2.73
CA ASP A 174 -26.85 9.38 3.61
C ASP A 174 -26.59 8.03 2.91
N LYS A 175 -26.01 8.05 1.70
CA LYS A 175 -25.79 6.86 0.85
C LYS A 175 -24.32 6.67 0.49
N VAL A 176 -23.45 6.78 1.49
CA VAL A 176 -22.02 6.51 1.32
C VAL A 176 -21.77 5.01 1.31
N ASP A 177 -21.11 4.55 0.26
CA ASP A 177 -20.89 3.14 -0.05
C ASP A 177 -19.39 2.82 -0.14
N TRP A 178 -19.07 1.53 0.00
CA TRP A 178 -17.71 0.98 -0.07
C TRP A 178 -17.42 0.36 -1.44
N GLU A 179 -16.15 0.46 -1.85
CA GLU A 179 -15.61 -0.13 -3.08
C GLU A 179 -14.13 -0.47 -2.86
N ALA A 180 -13.81 -1.72 -2.50
CA ALA A 180 -12.42 -2.17 -2.43
C ALA A 180 -11.80 -2.27 -3.82
N GLU A 181 -10.61 -1.70 -3.98
CA GLU A 181 -9.93 -1.66 -5.27
C GLU A 181 -8.42 -1.94 -5.16
N LEU A 182 -7.91 -2.65 -6.18
CA LEU A 182 -6.49 -2.63 -6.49
C LEU A 182 -6.15 -1.24 -7.06
N ALA A 183 -5.06 -0.64 -6.57
CA ALA A 183 -4.54 0.62 -7.08
C ALA A 183 -3.14 0.44 -7.68
N ILE A 184 -2.95 0.96 -8.90
CA ILE A 184 -1.68 0.97 -9.63
C ILE A 184 -0.92 2.24 -9.25
N VAL A 185 0.39 2.12 -9.01
CA VAL A 185 1.28 3.27 -8.82
C VAL A 185 2.24 3.37 -9.99
N ILE A 186 2.24 4.51 -10.67
CA ILE A 186 3.12 4.78 -11.81
C ILE A 186 4.53 5.12 -11.31
N GLY A 187 5.55 4.46 -11.85
CA GLY A 187 6.96 4.70 -11.51
C GLY A 187 7.72 5.56 -12.51
N LYS A 188 7.28 5.57 -13.77
CA LYS A 188 7.97 6.26 -14.86
C LYS A 188 6.98 7.08 -15.69
N SER A 189 7.46 8.21 -16.22
CA SER A 189 6.66 9.04 -17.12
C SER A 189 6.40 8.30 -18.43
N GLY A 190 5.21 8.45 -19.00
CA GLY A 190 4.85 7.78 -20.24
C GLY A 190 3.60 8.35 -20.91
N LYS A 191 3.62 8.38 -22.24
CA LYS A 191 2.54 8.87 -23.10
C LYS A 191 2.43 7.97 -24.32
N ALA A 192 1.20 7.68 -24.76
CA ALA A 192 0.92 6.83 -25.91
C ALA A 192 1.67 5.48 -25.87
N LEU A 193 1.65 4.82 -24.71
CA LEU A 193 2.41 3.62 -24.44
C LEU A 193 1.81 2.41 -25.15
N SER A 194 2.69 1.52 -25.64
CA SER A 194 2.30 0.14 -25.94
C SER A 194 1.92 -0.60 -24.65
N LYS A 195 1.30 -1.79 -24.76
CA LYS A 195 0.98 -2.60 -23.57
C LYS A 195 2.23 -3.06 -22.82
N GLU A 196 3.33 -3.31 -23.53
CA GLU A 196 4.61 -3.70 -22.94
C GLU A 196 5.25 -2.53 -22.20
N ASP A 197 5.27 -1.35 -22.82
CA ASP A 197 5.80 -0.13 -22.19
C ASP A 197 4.94 0.30 -20.99
N ALA A 198 3.63 0.10 -21.06
CA ALA A 198 2.71 0.34 -19.95
C ALA A 198 3.05 -0.51 -18.72
N GLU A 199 3.30 -1.80 -18.89
CA GLU A 199 3.75 -2.68 -17.80
C GLU A 199 5.08 -2.19 -17.20
N ASN A 200 6.00 -1.73 -18.04
CA ASN A 200 7.30 -1.17 -17.62
C ASN A 200 7.18 0.16 -16.86
N CYS A 201 6.08 0.89 -17.02
CA CYS A 201 5.80 2.14 -16.31
C CYS A 201 5.24 1.93 -14.90
N ILE A 202 4.68 0.75 -14.60
CA ILE A 202 4.14 0.43 -13.28
C ILE A 202 5.29 0.22 -12.29
N PHE A 203 5.26 0.92 -11.16
CA PHE A 203 6.17 0.71 -10.04
C PHE A 203 5.69 -0.43 -9.13
N GLY A 204 4.40 -0.44 -8.85
CA GLY A 204 3.81 -1.35 -7.88
C GLY A 204 2.34 -1.07 -7.66
N TYR A 205 1.84 -1.68 -6.59
CA TYR A 205 0.42 -1.73 -6.29
C TYR A 205 0.15 -1.50 -4.82
N THR A 206 -1.04 -0.99 -4.51
CA THR A 206 -1.52 -0.76 -3.14
C THR A 206 -3.02 -1.03 -3.05
N VAL A 207 -3.56 -0.99 -1.83
CA VAL A 207 -5.00 -1.15 -1.58
C VAL A 207 -5.66 0.23 -1.55
N ALA A 208 -6.83 0.35 -2.15
CA ALA A 208 -7.64 1.55 -2.10
C ALA A 208 -9.09 1.24 -1.72
N GLN A 209 -9.78 2.27 -1.24
CA GLN A 209 -11.24 2.34 -1.15
C GLN A 209 -11.74 3.48 -2.04
N ASP A 210 -12.61 3.19 -3.00
CA ASP A 210 -13.31 4.20 -3.82
C ASP A 210 -14.68 4.55 -3.21
N LEU A 211 -14.65 5.20 -2.05
CA LEU A 211 -15.88 5.57 -1.35
C LEU A 211 -16.78 6.44 -2.24
N SER A 212 -18.08 6.13 -2.19
CA SER A 212 -19.04 6.64 -3.16
C SER A 212 -20.35 7.08 -2.49
N ALA A 213 -20.67 8.36 -2.54
CA ALA A 213 -21.98 8.90 -2.21
C ALA A 213 -22.95 8.65 -3.37
N ARG A 214 -23.72 7.56 -3.28
CA ARG A 214 -24.50 7.01 -4.42
C ARG A 214 -25.65 7.90 -4.87
N ASP A 215 -26.21 8.69 -3.97
CA ASP A 215 -27.24 9.68 -4.26
C ASP A 215 -26.72 10.83 -5.14
N TRP A 216 -25.42 11.15 -5.05
CA TRP A 216 -24.74 12.11 -5.92
C TRP A 216 -24.20 11.46 -7.19
N GLN A 217 -23.68 10.23 -7.11
CA GLN A 217 -23.10 9.53 -8.26
C GLN A 217 -24.16 9.08 -9.27
N LYS A 218 -25.22 8.39 -8.80
CA LYS A 218 -26.25 7.77 -9.65
C LYS A 218 -27.57 8.53 -9.67
N GLY A 219 -27.70 9.57 -8.85
CA GLY A 219 -28.90 10.40 -8.82
C GLY A 219 -28.98 11.35 -10.01
N LYS A 220 -30.20 11.79 -10.34
CA LYS A 220 -30.44 12.92 -11.25
C LYS A 220 -29.83 14.24 -10.73
N ARG A 221 -29.40 14.26 -9.45
CA ARG A 221 -28.80 15.41 -8.75
C ARG A 221 -27.55 15.96 -9.45
N ASN A 222 -26.77 15.10 -10.11
CA ASN A 222 -25.49 15.48 -10.73
C ASN A 222 -25.39 15.09 -12.22
N GLY A 223 -26.52 14.97 -12.92
CA GLY A 223 -26.54 14.70 -14.37
C GLY A 223 -25.78 13.43 -14.80
N GLY A 224 -25.63 12.44 -13.91
CA GLY A 224 -24.91 11.19 -14.19
C GLY A 224 -23.38 11.28 -14.14
N GLN A 225 -22.80 12.42 -13.77
CA GLN A 225 -21.34 12.55 -13.58
C GLN A 225 -20.90 11.99 -12.22
N PHE A 226 -19.80 11.25 -12.18
CA PHE A 226 -19.37 10.56 -10.96
C PHE A 226 -18.59 11.44 -9.98
N LEU A 227 -17.97 12.52 -10.45
CA LEU A 227 -16.99 13.31 -9.70
C LEU A 227 -17.49 13.71 -8.31
N LEU A 228 -18.67 14.34 -8.19
CA LEU A 228 -19.18 14.80 -6.90
C LEU A 228 -19.53 13.66 -5.94
N GLY A 229 -19.95 12.50 -6.47
CA GLY A 229 -20.21 11.33 -5.66
C GLY A 229 -18.96 10.62 -5.18
N LYS A 230 -17.81 10.83 -5.83
CA LYS A 230 -16.57 10.09 -5.57
C LYS A 230 -15.44 10.94 -4.99
N ALA A 231 -15.44 12.25 -5.17
CA ALA A 231 -14.31 13.12 -4.82
C ALA A 231 -14.54 13.98 -3.57
N MET A 232 -15.35 13.50 -2.61
CA MET A 232 -15.52 14.15 -1.31
C MET A 232 -14.30 13.93 -0.41
N ASP A 233 -14.12 14.77 0.60
CA ASP A 233 -13.00 14.65 1.54
C ASP A 233 -12.99 13.27 2.19
N THR A 234 -11.81 12.71 2.39
CA THR A 234 -11.57 11.37 2.96
C THR A 234 -12.07 10.16 2.14
N PHE A 235 -12.62 10.38 0.94
CA PHE A 235 -13.19 9.29 0.14
C PHE A 235 -12.17 8.36 -0.55
N CYS A 236 -10.87 8.50 -0.25
CA CYS A 236 -9.82 7.64 -0.81
C CYS A 236 -8.84 7.12 0.26
N PRO A 237 -9.27 6.24 1.20
CA PRO A 237 -8.30 5.46 1.98
C PRO A 237 -7.34 4.70 1.06
N LEU A 238 -6.04 4.84 1.29
CA LEU A 238 -4.98 4.29 0.42
C LEU A 238 -3.82 3.73 1.25
N GLY A 239 -3.42 2.48 1.00
CA GLY A 239 -2.25 1.88 1.67
C GLY A 239 -2.31 0.37 1.88
N PRO A 240 -1.72 -0.16 2.98
CA PRO A 240 -0.81 0.51 3.90
C PRO A 240 0.58 0.76 3.31
N ALA A 241 0.92 0.08 2.21
CA ALA A 241 2.21 0.16 1.54
C ALA A 241 2.04 0.10 0.02
N VAL A 242 2.99 0.67 -0.72
CA VAL A 242 3.15 0.37 -2.16
C VAL A 242 4.09 -0.82 -2.28
N VAL A 243 3.55 -1.95 -2.73
CA VAL A 243 4.29 -3.20 -2.96
C VAL A 243 4.82 -3.19 -4.38
N THR A 244 6.13 -3.36 -4.57
CA THR A 244 6.70 -3.35 -5.92
C THR A 244 6.14 -4.49 -6.77
N LYS A 245 5.97 -4.26 -8.07
CA LYS A 245 5.35 -5.26 -8.96
C LYS A 245 6.09 -6.60 -8.96
N GLU A 246 7.41 -6.57 -8.82
CA GLU A 246 8.26 -7.78 -8.78
C GLU A 246 8.06 -8.60 -7.50
N SER A 247 7.44 -8.01 -6.47
CA SER A 247 7.13 -8.68 -5.20
C SER A 247 5.82 -9.46 -5.24
N ILE A 248 5.03 -9.30 -6.31
CA ILE A 248 3.71 -9.90 -6.49
C ILE A 248 3.84 -11.11 -7.40
N GLY A 249 3.24 -12.24 -7.00
CA GLY A 249 3.23 -13.46 -7.81
C GLY A 249 2.40 -13.31 -9.08
N ASP A 250 1.07 -13.31 -8.95
CA ASP A 250 0.15 -13.05 -10.04
C ASP A 250 -0.81 -11.91 -9.67
N ILE A 251 -0.63 -10.75 -10.31
CA ILE A 251 -1.46 -9.57 -10.08
C ILE A 251 -2.92 -9.79 -10.52
N ASN A 252 -3.17 -10.74 -11.42
CA ASN A 252 -4.50 -11.09 -11.91
C ASN A 252 -5.13 -12.23 -11.08
N ASN A 253 -4.57 -12.57 -9.91
CA ASN A 253 -5.14 -13.56 -9.03
C ASN A 253 -4.92 -13.22 -7.55
N LEU A 254 -5.39 -12.04 -7.13
CA LEU A 254 -5.38 -11.60 -5.74
C LEU A 254 -6.81 -11.54 -5.21
N SER A 255 -7.04 -12.11 -4.03
CA SER A 255 -8.30 -11.92 -3.29
C SER A 255 -8.44 -10.45 -2.87
N VAL A 256 -9.65 -9.90 -3.07
CA VAL A 256 -10.03 -8.51 -2.78
C VAL A 256 -11.26 -8.56 -1.87
N GLN A 257 -11.11 -8.09 -0.63
CA GLN A 257 -12.11 -8.27 0.40
C GLN A 257 -12.40 -6.98 1.17
N THR A 258 -13.66 -6.80 1.56
CA THR A 258 -14.12 -5.70 2.42
C THR A 258 -14.97 -6.24 3.55
N TRP A 259 -14.79 -5.72 4.75
CA TRP A 259 -15.66 -5.97 5.89
C TRP A 259 -16.21 -4.65 6.45
N VAL A 260 -17.46 -4.67 6.90
CA VAL A 260 -18.04 -3.59 7.70
C VAL A 260 -18.44 -4.19 9.05
N ASN A 261 -17.86 -3.66 10.12
CA ASN A 261 -18.03 -4.18 11.49
C ASN A 261 -17.75 -5.68 11.59
N GLY A 262 -16.67 -6.14 10.95
CA GLY A 262 -16.26 -7.54 10.92
C GLY A 262 -17.12 -8.45 10.03
N LYS A 263 -18.19 -7.94 9.41
CA LYS A 263 -19.02 -8.72 8.47
C LYS A 263 -18.49 -8.56 7.05
N LEU A 264 -18.15 -9.67 6.41
CA LEU A 264 -17.68 -9.69 5.02
C LEU A 264 -18.75 -9.13 4.09
N LYS A 265 -18.37 -8.15 3.26
CA LYS A 265 -19.24 -7.44 2.32
C LYS A 265 -18.86 -7.67 0.87
N GLN A 266 -17.57 -7.62 0.56
CA GLN A 266 -17.02 -7.96 -0.76
C GLN A 266 -16.05 -9.12 -0.60
N ASP A 267 -16.12 -10.07 -1.52
CA ASP A 267 -15.22 -11.22 -1.61
C ASP A 267 -15.01 -11.55 -3.10
N GLY A 268 -14.12 -10.79 -3.73
CA GLY A 268 -13.82 -10.91 -5.15
C GLY A 268 -12.36 -11.26 -5.41
N ASN A 269 -11.99 -11.32 -6.69
CA ASN A 269 -10.62 -11.60 -7.11
C ASN A 269 -10.22 -10.78 -8.34
N THR A 270 -8.97 -10.31 -8.42
CA THR A 270 -8.47 -9.51 -9.55
C THR A 270 -8.49 -10.27 -10.89
N SER A 271 -8.71 -11.58 -10.91
CA SER A 271 -9.00 -12.38 -12.11
C SER A 271 -10.28 -11.93 -12.81
N GLU A 272 -11.23 -11.37 -12.07
CA GLU A 272 -12.50 -10.83 -12.58
C GLU A 272 -12.36 -9.46 -13.25
N LEU A 273 -11.19 -8.81 -13.16
CA LEU A 273 -10.92 -7.55 -13.85
C LEU A 273 -11.15 -7.72 -15.37
N ILE A 274 -12.03 -6.90 -15.94
CA ILE A 274 -12.33 -6.90 -17.38
C ILE A 274 -11.14 -6.33 -18.16
N PHE A 275 -10.63 -5.18 -17.73
CA PHE A 275 -9.39 -4.57 -18.22
C PHE A 275 -8.29 -4.74 -17.17
N LYS A 276 -7.20 -5.42 -17.55
CA LYS A 276 -6.07 -5.69 -16.63
C LYS A 276 -5.21 -4.45 -16.43
N PRO A 277 -4.39 -4.37 -15.35
CA PRO A 277 -3.58 -3.19 -15.03
C PRO A 277 -2.78 -2.61 -16.20
N ARG A 278 -2.08 -3.47 -16.96
CA ARG A 278 -1.33 -3.07 -18.16
C ARG A 278 -2.20 -2.38 -19.22
N ASP A 279 -3.42 -2.89 -19.41
CA ASP A 279 -4.34 -2.41 -20.45
C ASP A 279 -4.94 -1.06 -20.05
N ILE A 280 -5.24 -0.88 -18.75
CA ILE A 280 -5.68 0.40 -18.18
C ILE A 280 -4.61 1.47 -18.38
N VAL A 281 -3.35 1.17 -18.00
CA VAL A 281 -2.22 2.11 -18.13
C VAL A 281 -1.98 2.47 -19.60
N ALA A 282 -1.94 1.48 -20.49
CA ALA A 282 -1.78 1.71 -21.92
C ALA A 282 -2.89 2.60 -22.48
N PHE A 283 -4.15 2.33 -22.11
CA PHE A 283 -5.32 3.09 -22.55
C PHE A 283 -5.27 4.55 -22.07
N ILE A 284 -5.12 4.79 -20.77
CA ILE A 284 -5.08 6.15 -20.21
C ILE A 284 -3.92 6.95 -20.82
N SER A 285 -2.77 6.31 -21.04
CA SER A 285 -1.59 6.98 -21.61
C SER A 285 -1.83 7.54 -23.01
N GLN A 286 -2.80 7.02 -23.78
CA GLN A 286 -3.16 7.58 -25.09
C GLN A 286 -3.72 9.01 -24.96
N PHE A 287 -4.40 9.31 -23.84
CA PHE A 287 -5.10 10.57 -23.62
C PHE A 287 -4.30 11.56 -22.78
N MET A 288 -3.55 11.09 -21.79
CA MET A 288 -2.75 11.94 -20.89
C MET A 288 -1.37 11.36 -20.60
N THR A 289 -0.37 12.22 -20.36
CA THR A 289 0.95 11.79 -19.91
C THR A 289 0.85 11.34 -18.46
N LEU A 290 1.18 10.07 -18.20
CA LEU A 290 1.34 9.53 -16.86
C LEU A 290 2.67 10.00 -16.28
N LEU A 291 2.70 10.32 -15.00
CA LEU A 291 3.87 10.83 -14.29
C LEU A 291 4.23 9.91 -13.11
N PRO A 292 5.52 9.86 -12.70
CA PRO A 292 5.92 9.16 -11.49
C PRO A 292 5.09 9.61 -10.27
N GLY A 293 4.48 8.63 -9.62
CA GLY A 293 3.62 8.78 -8.46
C GLY A 293 2.13 8.95 -8.75
N ASP A 294 1.70 9.04 -10.01
CA ASP A 294 0.28 8.95 -10.35
C ASP A 294 -0.31 7.61 -9.90
N VAL A 295 -1.59 7.64 -9.55
CA VAL A 295 -2.32 6.48 -9.06
C VAL A 295 -3.57 6.24 -9.91
N ILE A 296 -3.83 4.95 -10.19
CA ILE A 296 -5.00 4.51 -10.93
C ILE A 296 -5.73 3.45 -10.12
N LEU A 297 -6.96 3.76 -9.71
CA LEU A 297 -7.93 2.87 -9.07
C LEU A 297 -8.60 2.01 -10.15
N THR A 298 -8.55 0.69 -9.99
CA THR A 298 -8.83 -0.26 -11.10
C THR A 298 -10.28 -0.74 -11.17
N GLY A 299 -11.16 -0.28 -10.30
CA GLY A 299 -12.53 -0.77 -10.15
C GLY A 299 -12.68 -1.75 -8.99
N THR A 300 -13.93 -2.08 -8.67
CA THR A 300 -14.31 -2.85 -7.49
C THR A 300 -15.09 -4.13 -7.85
N PRO A 301 -14.93 -5.25 -7.10
CA PRO A 301 -15.73 -6.45 -7.28
C PRO A 301 -17.18 -6.28 -6.79
N ALA A 302 -18.00 -7.31 -7.01
CA ALA A 302 -19.36 -7.38 -6.48
C ALA A 302 -19.41 -7.28 -4.95
N GLY A 303 -20.61 -6.97 -4.41
CA GLY A 303 -20.87 -6.92 -2.97
C GLY A 303 -20.87 -5.50 -2.37
N VAL A 304 -20.90 -4.47 -3.23
CA VAL A 304 -21.11 -3.08 -2.82
C VAL A 304 -22.47 -2.93 -2.11
N GLY A 305 -22.62 -1.89 -1.31
CA GLY A 305 -23.77 -1.68 -0.45
C GLY A 305 -25.07 -1.41 -1.22
N PHE A 306 -25.01 -0.61 -2.30
CA PHE A 306 -26.24 -0.18 -3.01
C PHE A 306 -26.95 -1.29 -3.80
N THR A 307 -26.25 -2.38 -4.15
CA THR A 307 -26.81 -3.53 -4.90
C THR A 307 -27.44 -4.56 -3.97
N ARG A 308 -27.26 -4.42 -2.64
CA ARG A 308 -27.85 -5.31 -1.64
C ARG A 308 -29.36 -5.13 -1.57
N ASN A 309 -30.04 -6.16 -1.04
CA ASN A 309 -31.48 -6.13 -0.80
C ASN A 309 -31.79 -6.47 0.68
N PRO A 310 -32.18 -5.47 1.50
CA PRO A 310 -32.24 -4.04 1.18
C PRO A 310 -30.84 -3.42 0.97
N PRO A 311 -30.75 -2.24 0.31
CA PRO A 311 -29.49 -1.52 0.19
C PRO A 311 -28.88 -1.19 1.56
N GLU A 312 -27.56 -1.22 1.64
CA GLU A 312 -26.79 -0.95 2.84
C GLU A 312 -25.77 0.16 2.56
N PHE A 313 -25.56 1.06 3.52
CA PHE A 313 -24.62 2.18 3.42
C PHE A 313 -23.86 2.33 4.74
N LEU A 314 -22.68 2.95 4.67
CA LEU A 314 -21.86 3.24 5.83
C LEU A 314 -22.59 4.21 6.77
N LYS A 315 -22.46 3.94 8.07
CA LYS A 315 -23.03 4.75 9.15
C LYS A 315 -21.92 5.22 10.08
N LYS A 316 -22.18 6.34 10.73
CA LYS A 316 -21.31 6.84 11.80
C LYS A 316 -21.12 5.75 12.87
N GLY A 317 -19.86 5.49 13.22
CA GLY A 317 -19.46 4.44 14.15
C GLY A 317 -19.09 3.12 13.50
N ASP A 318 -19.31 2.95 12.19
CA ASP A 318 -18.87 1.75 11.48
C ASP A 318 -17.34 1.68 11.40
N ILE A 319 -16.82 0.46 11.36
CA ILE A 319 -15.43 0.16 11.03
C ILE A 319 -15.39 -0.48 9.66
N LEU A 320 -14.70 0.16 8.72
CA LEU A 320 -14.46 -0.35 7.38
C LEU A 320 -13.06 -0.95 7.30
N GLU A 321 -12.98 -2.24 6.97
CA GLU A 321 -11.72 -2.94 6.69
C GLU A 321 -11.67 -3.36 5.24
N THR A 322 -10.51 -3.21 4.60
CA THR A 322 -10.28 -3.64 3.23
C THR A 322 -8.93 -4.30 3.09
N GLU A 323 -8.90 -5.46 2.46
CA GLU A 323 -7.68 -6.23 2.26
C GLU A 323 -7.55 -6.67 0.82
N ILE A 324 -6.32 -6.61 0.30
CA ILE A 324 -5.96 -7.33 -0.90
C ILE A 324 -4.79 -8.23 -0.55
N HIS A 325 -4.94 -9.52 -0.88
CA HIS A 325 -3.92 -10.52 -0.60
C HIS A 325 -2.55 -10.07 -1.13
N SER A 326 -1.50 -10.29 -0.36
CA SER A 326 -0.12 -9.81 -0.62
C SER A 326 0.10 -8.29 -0.56
N LEU A 327 -0.93 -7.45 -0.63
CA LEU A 327 -0.80 -5.98 -0.57
C LEU A 327 -0.99 -5.40 0.83
N GLY A 328 -1.85 -5.99 1.65
CA GLY A 328 -2.08 -5.60 3.03
C GLY A 328 -3.51 -5.17 3.30
N ARG A 329 -3.74 -4.58 4.47
CA ARG A 329 -5.08 -4.25 4.99
C ARG A 329 -5.17 -2.79 5.45
N LEU A 330 -6.30 -2.17 5.15
CA LEU A 330 -6.76 -0.88 5.66
C LEU A 330 -7.79 -1.12 6.76
N LYS A 331 -7.85 -0.23 7.75
CA LYS A 331 -8.86 -0.22 8.81
C LYS A 331 -9.19 1.21 9.20
N ASN A 332 -10.32 1.72 8.72
CA ASN A 332 -10.73 3.11 8.89
C ASN A 332 -12.02 3.19 9.72
N ASN A 333 -12.11 4.13 10.66
CA ASN A 333 -13.35 4.39 11.39
C ASN A 333 -14.21 5.39 10.61
N VAL A 334 -15.51 5.16 10.57
CA VAL A 334 -16.48 6.05 9.93
C VAL A 334 -17.04 7.03 10.97
N LYS A 335 -16.90 8.33 10.73
CA LYS A 335 -17.25 9.41 11.66
C LYS A 335 -18.29 10.38 11.12
#